data_AF-A0A813C4B0-F1
#
_entry.id   AF-A0A813C4B0-F1
#
_cell.length_a   1.000
_cell.length_b   1.000
_cell.length_c   1.000
_cell.angle_alpha   90.00
_cell.angle_beta   90.00
_cell.angle_gamma   90.00
#
_symmetry.space_group_name_H-M   'P 1'
#
loop_
_entity.id
_entity.type
_entity.pdbx_description
1 polymer ?
#
loop_
_entity_poly.entity_id
_entity_poly.type
_entity_poly.pdbx_seq_one_letter_code
_entity_poly.pdbx_strand_id
1 'polypeptide(L)'
;MSQFMQMIRCISVREDRDGPVMVQRLHAHPDVECWQEEHMTLFTIGATGLVLWCFGIPLALFLRIWALRDRQEPENRRLFGYFIEGLEPRFWYWELVVKRLDIGLMLLIASTSIATDDKAKLLLFALNSGIQLAVTAWLKPYSNSQAEVLDFLECLLLGARFVLFTTVTMLLIFFPSRESIWAWSATCLA
;
A
#
# COMPACT_ATOMS: atom_id res chain seq x y z
N MET A 1 13.02 7.15 0.60
CA MET A 1 11.90 7.36 -0.34
C MET A 1 12.35 6.78 -1.69
N SER A 2 11.56 5.89 -2.33
CA SER A 2 11.97 5.20 -3.56
C SER A 2 12.23 6.20 -4.71
N GLN A 3 13.32 6.02 -5.47
CA GLN A 3 13.72 6.92 -6.57
C GLN A 3 12.62 7.12 -7.61
N PHE A 4 11.75 6.12 -7.81
CA PHE A 4 10.62 6.23 -8.75
C PHE A 4 9.57 7.26 -8.33
N MET A 5 9.32 7.43 -7.02
CA MET A 5 8.36 8.43 -6.55
C MET A 5 8.87 9.87 -6.71
N GLN A 6 10.19 10.06 -6.79
CA GLN A 6 10.79 11.37 -6.98
C GLN A 6 10.53 11.94 -8.37
N MET A 7 10.31 11.08 -9.37
CA MET A 7 10.02 11.47 -10.76
C MET A 7 8.55 11.86 -11.01
N ILE A 8 7.66 11.61 -10.05
CA ILE A 8 6.20 11.80 -10.20
C ILE A 8 5.68 12.97 -9.35
N ARG A 9 6.42 13.37 -8.31
CA ARG A 9 5.90 14.29 -7.30
C ARG A 9 6.11 15.76 -7.71
N CYS A 10 5.00 16.43 -8.02
CA CYS A 10 4.96 17.86 -8.25
C CYS A 10 4.71 18.65 -6.96
N ILE A 11 5.33 19.82 -6.84
CA ILE A 11 5.02 20.84 -5.84
C ILE A 11 4.64 22.14 -6.52
N SER A 12 3.78 22.92 -5.89
CA SER A 12 3.47 24.27 -6.35
C SER A 12 4.50 25.24 -5.77
N VAL A 13 5.10 26.07 -6.63
CA VAL A 13 6.06 27.10 -6.27
C VAL A 13 5.51 28.43 -6.78
N ARG A 14 5.64 29.48 -5.96
CA ARG A 14 5.27 30.84 -6.35
C ARG A 14 6.45 31.48 -7.07
N GLU A 15 6.23 31.91 -8.31
CA GLU A 15 7.23 32.59 -9.12
C GLU A 15 6.79 34.04 -9.33
N ASP A 16 7.65 35.01 -8.97
CA ASP A 16 7.30 36.45 -8.95
C ASP A 16 7.79 37.21 -10.21
N ARG A 17 8.26 36.54 -11.27
CA ARG A 17 8.89 37.20 -12.43
C ARG A 17 7.94 38.10 -13.25
N ASP A 18 6.66 37.74 -13.39
CA ASP A 18 5.65 38.50 -14.15
C ASP A 18 4.34 38.73 -13.35
N GLY A 19 4.42 38.65 -12.02
CA GLY A 19 3.28 38.62 -11.09
C GLY A 19 3.22 37.30 -10.32
N PRO A 20 2.36 37.17 -9.28
CA PRO A 20 2.28 35.96 -8.48
C PRO A 20 1.56 34.84 -9.26
N VAL A 21 2.30 34.11 -10.09
CA VAL A 21 1.79 32.92 -10.79
C VAL A 21 2.24 31.67 -10.04
N MET A 22 1.29 30.78 -9.75
CA MET A 22 1.55 29.49 -9.13
C MET A 22 1.92 28.49 -10.22
N VAL A 23 3.18 28.08 -10.29
CA VAL A 23 3.67 27.09 -11.25
C VAL A 23 3.95 25.77 -10.53
N GLN A 24 3.53 24.65 -11.12
CA GLN A 24 3.85 23.33 -10.58
C GLN A 24 5.21 22.87 -11.12
N ARG A 25 6.13 22.52 -10.23
CA ARG A 25 7.48 22.04 -10.58
C ARG A 25 7.78 20.70 -9.94
N LEU A 26 8.64 19.92 -10.56
CA LEU A 26 9.04 18.61 -10.06
C LEU A 26 9.85 18.78 -8.77
N HIS A 27 9.51 18.06 -7.71
CA HIS A 27 10.17 18.20 -6.40
C HIS A 27 11.66 17.81 -6.45
N ALA A 28 12.04 16.84 -7.27
CA ALA A 28 13.42 16.37 -7.39
C ALA A 28 14.30 17.28 -8.26
N HIS A 29 13.71 17.89 -9.30
CA HIS A 29 14.38 18.82 -10.21
C HIS A 29 13.48 20.04 -10.42
N PRO A 30 13.63 21.10 -9.61
CA PRO A 30 12.81 22.31 -9.68
C PRO A 30 12.96 23.09 -11.00
N ASP A 31 13.88 22.70 -11.87
CA ASP A 31 14.05 23.29 -13.20
C ASP A 31 13.00 22.76 -14.19
N VAL A 32 12.38 21.61 -13.88
CA VAL A 32 11.38 20.96 -14.73
C VAL A 32 9.98 21.39 -14.27
N GLU A 33 9.26 22.04 -15.18
CA GLU A 33 7.83 22.34 -15.02
C GLU A 33 6.98 21.07 -15.17
N CYS A 34 6.05 20.86 -14.24
CA CYS A 34 5.15 19.73 -14.29
C CYS A 34 4.15 19.86 -15.43
N TRP A 35 3.83 18.71 -16.04
CA TRP A 35 2.90 18.57 -17.18
C TRP A 35 3.38 19.18 -18.50
N GLN A 36 4.63 19.65 -18.56
CA GLN A 36 5.33 19.94 -19.82
C GLN A 36 5.88 18.67 -20.47
N GLU A 37 6.33 18.76 -21.73
CA GLU A 37 6.83 17.62 -22.52
C GLU A 37 7.95 16.82 -21.81
N GLU A 38 8.87 17.54 -21.13
CA GLU A 38 9.97 16.92 -20.39
C GLU A 38 9.47 16.10 -19.19
N HIS A 39 8.55 16.66 -18.40
CA HIS A 39 7.94 15.95 -17.27
C HIS A 39 7.05 14.79 -17.73
N MET A 40 6.31 14.95 -18.83
CA MET A 40 5.42 13.90 -19.35
C MET A 40 6.22 12.65 -19.78
N THR A 41 7.41 12.84 -20.35
CA THR A 41 8.30 11.73 -20.71
C THR A 41 8.84 11.00 -19.47
N LEU A 42 9.27 11.75 -18.45
CA LEU A 42 9.73 11.15 -17.19
C LEU A 42 8.60 10.45 -16.43
N PHE A 43 7.43 11.08 -16.38
CA PHE A 43 6.23 10.54 -15.76
C PHE A 43 5.79 9.24 -16.44
N THR A 44 5.76 9.19 -17.77
CA THR A 44 5.36 7.98 -18.50
C THR A 44 6.32 6.82 -18.26
N ILE A 45 7.63 7.06 -18.25
CA ILE A 45 8.64 6.03 -17.92
C ILE A 45 8.46 5.53 -16.47
N GLY A 46 8.37 6.45 -15.52
CA GLY A 46 8.20 6.14 -14.10
C GLY A 46 6.89 5.40 -13.82
N ALA A 47 5.78 5.86 -14.38
CA ALA A 47 4.46 5.23 -14.26
C ALA A 47 4.44 3.86 -14.93
N THR A 48 5.01 3.70 -16.12
CA THR A 48 5.06 2.41 -16.82
C THR A 48 5.89 1.40 -16.05
N GLY A 49 7.07 1.79 -15.55
CA GLY A 49 7.90 0.94 -14.71
C GLY A 49 7.19 0.51 -13.43
N LEU A 50 6.49 1.43 -12.77
CA LEU A 50 5.69 1.15 -11.58
C LEU A 50 4.55 0.17 -11.90
N VAL A 51 3.81 0.39 -12.98
CA VAL A 51 2.68 -0.48 -13.38
C VAL A 51 3.17 -1.87 -13.74
N LEU A 52 4.23 -1.98 -14.54
CA LEU A 52 4.81 -3.28 -14.91
C LEU A 52 5.32 -4.05 -13.69
N TRP A 53 5.96 -3.36 -12.75
CA TRP A 53 6.48 -4.00 -11.54
C TRP A 53 5.37 -4.39 -10.56
N CYS A 54 4.42 -3.49 -10.30
CA CYS A 54 3.36 -3.70 -9.30
C CYS A 54 2.23 -4.58 -9.80
N PHE A 55 1.89 -4.54 -11.10
CA PHE A 55 0.76 -5.30 -11.67
C PHE A 55 1.22 -6.36 -12.67
N GLY A 56 2.24 -6.08 -13.49
CA GLY A 56 2.71 -7.01 -14.51
C GLY A 56 3.21 -8.33 -13.93
N ILE A 57 4.07 -8.28 -12.92
CA ILE A 57 4.60 -9.50 -12.27
C ILE A 57 3.48 -10.29 -11.58
N PRO A 58 2.62 -9.71 -10.71
CA PRO A 58 1.51 -10.45 -10.11
C PRO A 58 0.53 -11.01 -11.13
N LEU A 59 0.21 -10.27 -12.20
CA LEU A 59 -0.70 -10.74 -13.25
C LEU A 59 -0.10 -11.92 -14.01
N ALA A 60 1.19 -11.87 -14.37
CA ALA A 60 1.85 -12.98 -15.04
C ALA A 60 1.87 -14.24 -14.17
N LEU A 61 2.15 -14.10 -12.86
CA LEU A 61 2.07 -15.20 -11.91
C LEU A 61 0.64 -15.74 -11.77
N PHE A 62 -0.36 -14.85 -11.73
CA PHE A 62 -1.77 -15.22 -11.59
C PHE A 62 -2.21 -16.05 -12.79
N LEU A 63 -1.91 -15.58 -14.00
CA LEU A 63 -2.25 -16.29 -15.24
C LEU A 63 -1.54 -17.64 -15.32
N ARG A 64 -0.27 -17.72 -14.88
CA ARG A 64 0.48 -18.99 -14.85
C ARG A 64 -0.14 -19.98 -13.87
N ILE A 65 -0.45 -19.58 -12.64
CA ILE A 65 -1.04 -20.45 -11.62
C ILE A 65 -2.50 -20.81 -11.96
N TRP A 66 -3.24 -19.88 -12.58
CA TRP A 66 -4.60 -20.13 -13.05
C TRP A 66 -4.61 -21.26 -14.10
N ALA A 67 -3.65 -21.24 -15.03
CA ALA A 67 -3.53 -22.20 -16.12
C ALA A 67 -3.00 -23.60 -15.70
N LEU A 68 -2.55 -23.77 -14.46
CA LEU A 68 -2.12 -25.06 -13.95
C LEU A 68 -3.30 -26.02 -13.84
N ARG A 69 -3.12 -27.24 -14.39
CA ARG A 69 -4.12 -28.31 -14.33
C ARG A 69 -4.27 -28.87 -12.91
N ASP A 70 -3.16 -29.05 -12.21
CA ASP A 70 -3.13 -29.41 -10.79
C ASP A 70 -2.16 -28.50 -10.03
N ARG A 71 -2.71 -27.69 -9.12
CA ARG A 71 -1.94 -26.74 -8.31
C ARG A 71 -1.24 -27.42 -7.13
N GLN A 72 -1.66 -28.64 -6.77
CA GLN A 72 -1.14 -29.39 -5.63
C GLN A 72 -0.03 -30.38 -6.02
N GLU A 73 0.25 -30.51 -7.33
CA GLU A 73 1.35 -31.33 -7.84
C GLU A 73 2.70 -30.90 -7.21
N PRO A 74 3.58 -31.84 -6.81
CA PRO A 74 4.82 -31.52 -6.10
C PRO A 74 5.74 -30.53 -6.84
N GLU A 75 5.77 -30.59 -8.18
CA GLU A 75 6.56 -29.67 -9.00
C GLU A 75 6.01 -28.25 -8.94
N ASN A 76 4.69 -28.10 -9.08
CA ASN A 76 4.00 -26.81 -9.01
C ASN A 76 4.06 -26.21 -7.60
N ARG A 77 3.96 -27.04 -6.56
CA ARG A 77 4.19 -26.63 -5.16
C ARG A 77 5.62 -26.15 -4.92
N ARG A 78 6.64 -26.75 -5.54
CA ARG A 78 8.03 -26.27 -5.39
C ARG A 78 8.25 -24.92 -6.07
N LEU A 79 7.62 -24.69 -7.22
CA LEU A 79 7.78 -23.45 -7.99
C LEU A 79 6.94 -22.29 -7.43
N PHE A 80 5.70 -22.56 -7.03
CA PHE A 80 4.74 -21.53 -6.61
C PHE A 80 4.37 -21.60 -5.13
N GLY A 81 5.00 -22.47 -4.36
CA GLY A 81 4.68 -22.73 -2.95
C GLY A 81 4.59 -21.46 -2.11
N TYR A 82 5.49 -20.51 -2.34
CA TYR A 82 5.43 -19.21 -1.65
C TYR A 82 4.06 -18.51 -1.73
N PHE A 83 3.31 -18.68 -2.84
CA PHE A 83 2.02 -18.03 -3.05
C PHE A 83 0.80 -18.91 -2.73
N ILE A 84 0.95 -20.24 -2.76
CA ILE A 84 -0.18 -21.18 -2.68
C ILE A 84 -0.09 -22.15 -1.48
N GLU A 85 1.08 -22.27 -0.86
CA GLU A 85 1.31 -23.17 0.25
C GLU A 85 0.63 -22.64 1.52
N GLY A 86 -0.01 -23.55 2.27
CA GLY A 86 -0.75 -23.19 3.48
C GLY A 86 -2.14 -22.59 3.22
N LEU A 87 -2.50 -22.24 1.98
CA LEU A 87 -3.84 -21.80 1.62
C LEU A 87 -4.77 -22.99 1.35
N GLU A 88 -6.06 -22.80 1.61
CA GLU A 88 -7.07 -23.73 1.11
C GLU A 88 -7.13 -23.67 -0.43
N PRO A 89 -7.37 -24.81 -1.13
CA PRO A 89 -7.41 -24.83 -2.60
C PRO A 89 -8.40 -23.85 -3.23
N ARG A 90 -9.47 -23.46 -2.52
CA ARG A 90 -10.44 -22.46 -2.99
C ARG A 90 -9.88 -21.02 -2.99
N PHE A 91 -8.90 -20.74 -2.13
CA PHE A 91 -8.34 -19.41 -1.92
C PHE A 91 -6.92 -19.25 -2.45
N TRP A 92 -6.51 -20.05 -3.43
CA TRP A 92 -5.17 -20.02 -4.04
C TRP A 92 -4.74 -18.63 -4.54
N TYR A 93 -5.68 -17.72 -4.84
CA TYR A 93 -5.42 -16.36 -5.31
C TYR A 93 -5.22 -15.33 -4.17
N TRP A 94 -5.37 -15.75 -2.90
CA TRP A 94 -5.46 -14.85 -1.75
C TRP A 94 -4.22 -13.95 -1.59
N GLU A 95 -3.04 -14.57 -1.53
CA GLU A 95 -1.77 -13.84 -1.38
C GLU A 95 -1.44 -12.98 -2.61
N LEU A 96 -1.83 -13.45 -3.79
CA LEU A 96 -1.46 -12.80 -5.04
C LEU A 96 -2.36 -11.63 -5.41
N VAL A 97 -3.65 -11.71 -5.07
CA VAL A 97 -4.66 -10.71 -5.44
C VAL A 97 -5.07 -9.93 -4.21
N VAL A 98 -5.63 -10.57 -3.19
CA VAL A 98 -6.25 -9.85 -2.05
C VAL A 98 -5.20 -9.08 -1.25
N LYS A 99 -4.10 -9.72 -0.87
CA LYS A 99 -3.01 -9.06 -0.13
C LYS A 99 -2.29 -7.99 -0.95
N ARG A 100 -2.06 -8.25 -2.24
CA ARG A 100 -1.42 -7.27 -3.14
C ARG A 100 -2.32 -6.06 -3.41
N LEU A 101 -3.62 -6.26 -3.55
CA LEU A 101 -4.58 -5.17 -3.68
C LEU A 101 -4.65 -4.32 -2.41
N ASP A 102 -4.61 -4.92 -1.22
CA ASP A 102 -4.54 -4.18 0.05
C ASP A 102 -3.27 -3.29 0.11
N ILE A 103 -2.10 -3.83 -0.25
CA ILE A 103 -0.85 -3.04 -0.33
C ILE A 103 -0.97 -1.93 -1.39
N GLY A 104 -1.52 -2.26 -2.56
CA GLY A 104 -1.72 -1.30 -3.66
C GLY A 104 -2.67 -0.16 -3.26
N LEU A 105 -3.74 -0.48 -2.52
CA LEU A 105 -4.70 0.49 -2.01
C LEU A 105 -4.06 1.39 -0.94
N MET A 106 -3.25 0.82 -0.03
CA MET A 106 -2.46 1.63 0.91
C MET A 106 -1.51 2.57 0.18
N LEU A 107 -0.82 2.10 -0.87
CA LEU A 107 0.07 2.93 -1.67
C LEU A 107 -0.70 4.05 -2.40
N LEU A 108 -1.88 3.74 -2.92
CA LEU A 108 -2.75 4.71 -3.59
C LEU A 108 -3.22 5.80 -2.61
N ILE A 109 -3.66 5.43 -1.41
CA ILE A 109 -4.05 6.38 -0.36
C ILE A 109 -2.87 7.27 0.03
N ALA A 110 -1.66 6.70 0.13
CA ALA A 110 -0.46 7.47 0.46
C ALA A 110 -0.07 8.48 -0.63
N SER A 111 -0.15 8.06 -1.89
CA SER A 111 0.34 8.82 -3.04
C SER A 111 -0.66 9.83 -3.58
N THR A 112 -1.96 9.56 -3.47
CA THR A 112 -2.98 10.42 -4.09
C THR A 112 -3.31 11.61 -3.20
N SER A 113 -3.54 12.77 -3.82
CA SER A 113 -4.04 13.98 -3.15
C SER A 113 -5.56 13.95 -2.87
N ILE A 114 -6.20 12.76 -2.82
CA ILE A 114 -7.65 12.62 -2.58
C ILE A 114 -8.09 13.35 -1.31
N ALA A 115 -7.22 13.31 -0.29
CA ALA A 115 -7.33 14.17 0.87
C ALA A 115 -6.10 15.07 0.90
N THR A 116 -6.29 16.38 0.74
CA THR A 116 -5.23 17.37 0.96
C THR A 116 -4.83 17.48 2.44
N ASP A 117 -5.70 17.00 3.34
CA ASP A 117 -5.45 16.92 4.77
C ASP A 117 -4.89 15.53 5.15
N ASP A 118 -3.71 15.52 5.76
CA ASP A 118 -3.05 14.31 6.25
C ASP A 118 -3.92 13.53 7.25
N LYS A 119 -4.80 14.23 7.99
CA LYS A 119 -5.73 13.61 8.95
C LYS A 119 -6.75 12.70 8.26
N ALA A 120 -7.26 13.13 7.11
CA ALA A 120 -8.23 12.34 6.35
C ALA A 120 -7.59 11.11 5.71
N LYS A 121 -6.30 11.18 5.32
CA LYS A 121 -5.56 9.99 4.85
C LYS A 121 -5.40 8.92 5.93
N LEU A 122 -5.15 9.33 7.17
CA LEU A 122 -5.02 8.41 8.31
C LEU A 122 -6.32 7.65 8.61
N LEU A 123 -7.47 8.33 8.53
CA LEU A 123 -8.78 7.70 8.63
C LEU A 123 -8.99 6.64 7.53
N LEU A 124 -8.56 6.92 6.30
CA LEU A 124 -8.64 5.97 5.19
C LEU A 124 -7.74 4.73 5.43
N PHE A 125 -6.56 4.90 6.01
CA PHE A 125 -5.70 3.76 6.39
C PHE A 125 -6.32 2.89 7.48
N ALA A 126 -6.92 3.50 8.50
CA ALA A 126 -7.62 2.79 9.55
C ALA A 126 -8.84 2.02 9.00
N LEU A 127 -9.62 2.66 8.12
CA LEU A 127 -10.76 2.02 7.45
C LEU A 127 -10.33 0.84 6.58
N ASN A 128 -9.33 1.02 5.71
CA ASN A 128 -8.79 -0.06 4.89
C ASN A 128 -8.30 -1.23 5.75
N SER A 129 -7.65 -0.92 6.88
CA SER A 129 -7.16 -1.93 7.81
C SER A 129 -8.28 -2.73 8.48
N GLY A 130 -9.37 -2.06 8.85
CA GLY A 130 -10.56 -2.70 9.41
C GLY A 130 -11.29 -3.58 8.39
N ILE A 131 -11.42 -3.12 7.14
CA ILE A 131 -12.01 -3.92 6.05
C ILE A 131 -11.19 -5.19 5.84
N GLN A 132 -9.87 -5.09 5.73
CA GLN A 132 -9.01 -6.24 5.50
C GLN A 132 -9.06 -7.25 6.66
N LEU A 133 -9.12 -6.76 7.89
CA LEU A 133 -9.30 -7.60 9.08
C LEU A 133 -10.65 -8.34 9.02
N ALA A 134 -11.74 -7.63 8.73
CA ALA A 134 -13.07 -8.22 8.65
C ALA A 134 -13.18 -9.27 7.53
N VAL A 135 -12.64 -8.97 6.35
CA VAL A 135 -12.62 -9.89 5.21
C VAL A 135 -11.81 -11.15 5.53
N THR A 136 -10.64 -11.00 6.17
CA THR A 136 -9.80 -12.15 6.55
C THR A 136 -10.45 -12.98 7.65
N ALA A 137 -11.02 -12.34 8.67
CA ALA A 137 -11.72 -13.02 9.76
C ALA A 137 -12.96 -13.80 9.29
N TRP A 138 -13.64 -13.32 8.25
CA TRP A 138 -14.81 -14.00 7.69
C TRP A 138 -14.44 -15.15 6.75
N LEU A 139 -13.46 -14.95 5.86
CA LEU A 139 -13.14 -15.93 4.82
C LEU A 139 -12.24 -17.06 5.30
N LYS A 140 -11.37 -16.84 6.31
CA LYS A 140 -10.37 -17.80 6.82
C LYS A 140 -9.66 -18.56 5.70
N PRO A 141 -8.74 -17.90 4.98
CA PRO A 141 -8.19 -18.39 3.73
C PRO A 141 -7.18 -19.54 3.88
N TYR A 142 -6.63 -19.75 5.07
CA TYR A 142 -5.57 -20.73 5.30
C TYR A 142 -6.13 -22.10 5.68
N SER A 143 -5.34 -23.14 5.42
CA SER A 143 -5.71 -24.54 5.67
C SER A 143 -5.63 -24.90 7.15
N ASN A 144 -6.64 -25.60 7.66
CA ASN A 144 -6.73 -26.02 9.06
C ASN A 144 -5.77 -27.17 9.42
N SER A 145 -4.93 -27.63 8.48
CA SER A 145 -3.96 -28.71 8.67
C SER A 145 -2.95 -28.47 9.81
N GLN A 146 -2.70 -27.21 10.18
CA GLN A 146 -1.81 -26.83 11.28
C GLN A 146 -2.59 -26.12 12.40
N ALA A 147 -3.75 -26.67 12.78
CA ALA A 147 -4.57 -26.16 13.89
C ALA A 147 -4.95 -24.67 13.77
N GLU A 148 -5.23 -24.19 12.55
CA GLU A 148 -5.60 -22.79 12.25
C GLU A 148 -4.57 -21.73 12.72
N VAL A 149 -3.33 -22.13 13.02
CA VAL A 149 -2.30 -21.21 13.53
C VAL A 149 -2.05 -20.05 12.58
N LEU A 150 -2.12 -20.31 11.27
CA LEU A 150 -1.87 -19.30 10.24
C LEU A 150 -3.02 -18.27 10.16
N ASP A 151 -4.28 -18.70 10.23
CA ASP A 151 -5.43 -17.78 10.31
C ASP A 151 -5.41 -16.94 11.60
N PHE A 152 -5.02 -17.56 12.72
CA PHE A 152 -4.88 -16.84 13.99
C PHE A 152 -3.77 -15.78 13.92
N LEU A 153 -2.59 -16.15 13.42
CA LEU A 153 -1.47 -15.23 13.25
C LEU A 153 -1.84 -14.08 12.31
N GLU A 154 -2.54 -14.38 11.21
CA GLU A 154 -2.95 -13.35 10.27
C GLU A 154 -3.98 -12.39 10.89
N CYS A 155 -4.98 -12.90 11.62
CA CYS A 155 -5.92 -12.06 12.35
C CYS A 155 -5.22 -11.22 13.42
N LEU A 156 -4.22 -11.77 14.11
CA LEU A 156 -3.43 -11.03 15.09
C LEU A 156 -2.64 -9.89 14.45
N LEU A 157 -1.95 -10.16 13.33
CA LEU A 157 -1.17 -9.15 12.61
C LEU A 157 -2.05 -8.05 12.02
N LEU A 158 -3.17 -8.41 11.39
CA LEU A 158 -4.15 -7.44 10.88
C LEU A 158 -4.84 -6.66 12.00
N GLY A 159 -5.10 -7.31 13.14
CA GLY A 159 -5.62 -6.67 14.34
C GLY A 159 -4.65 -5.64 14.89
N ALA A 160 -3.37 -6.00 15.04
CA ALA A 160 -2.31 -5.10 15.46
C ALA A 160 -2.18 -3.91 14.49
N ARG A 161 -2.23 -4.15 13.17
CA ARG A 161 -2.23 -3.10 12.16
C ARG A 161 -3.41 -2.14 12.32
N PHE A 162 -4.62 -2.67 12.49
CA PHE A 162 -5.82 -1.87 12.67
C PHE A 162 -5.75 -1.01 13.95
N VAL A 163 -5.30 -1.59 15.06
CA VAL A 163 -5.11 -0.87 16.34
C VAL A 163 -4.06 0.22 16.19
N LEU A 164 -2.95 -0.05 15.50
CA LEU A 164 -1.89 0.93 15.24
C LEU A 164 -2.44 2.15 14.49
N PHE A 165 -3.07 1.94 13.33
CA PHE A 165 -3.59 3.04 12.53
C PHE A 165 -4.71 3.80 13.24
N THR A 166 -5.59 3.10 13.97
CA THR A 166 -6.66 3.74 14.74
C THR A 166 -6.08 4.59 15.88
N THR A 167 -5.11 4.05 16.63
CA THR A 167 -4.45 4.78 17.73
C THR A 167 -3.74 6.02 17.22
N VAL A 168 -2.95 5.91 16.15
CA VAL A 168 -2.27 7.06 15.52
C VAL A 168 -3.27 8.11 15.06
N THR A 169 -4.38 7.68 14.46
CA THR A 169 -5.44 8.60 14.00
C THR A 169 -6.10 9.33 15.17
N MET A 170 -6.44 8.62 16.24
CA MET A 170 -7.03 9.21 17.44
C MET A 170 -6.09 10.21 18.09
N LEU A 171 -4.80 9.88 18.25
CA LEU A 171 -3.81 10.78 18.82
C LEU A 171 -3.70 12.07 18.02
N LEU A 172 -3.65 12.00 16.69
CA LEU A 172 -3.48 13.18 15.83
C LEU A 172 -4.76 14.02 15.68
N ILE A 173 -5.94 13.44 15.85
CA ILE A 173 -7.21 14.18 15.86
C ILE A 173 -7.43 14.88 17.20
N PHE A 174 -7.23 14.18 18.32
CA PHE A 174 -7.54 14.69 19.66
C PHE A 174 -6.41 15.49 20.31
N PHE A 175 -5.14 15.22 19.98
CA PHE A 175 -3.98 15.91 20.55
C PHE A 175 -3.15 16.61 19.46
N PRO A 176 -3.67 17.67 18.81
CA PRO A 176 -2.96 18.39 17.76
C PRO A 176 -1.77 19.24 18.29
N SER A 177 -1.61 19.41 19.62
CA SER A 177 -0.49 20.16 20.19
C SER A 177 0.79 19.32 20.26
N ARG A 178 1.91 19.90 19.81
CA ARG A 178 3.22 19.22 19.77
C ARG A 178 3.64 18.65 21.13
N GLU A 179 3.31 19.32 22.23
CA GLU A 179 3.71 18.91 23.58
C GLU A 179 3.05 17.59 24.03
N SER A 180 1.80 17.34 23.60
CA SER A 180 1.09 16.10 23.93
C SER A 180 1.68 14.89 23.20
N ILE A 181 2.12 15.06 21.96
CA ILE A 181 2.72 13.98 21.15
C ILE A 181 4.05 13.50 21.75
N TRP A 182 4.90 14.43 22.22
CA TRP A 182 6.15 14.09 22.89
C TRP A 182 5.92 13.33 24.20
N ALA A 183 4.97 13.76 25.03
CA ALA A 183 4.65 13.10 26.30
C ALA A 183 4.20 11.64 26.10
N TRP A 184 3.32 11.37 25.13
CA TRP A 184 2.86 10.00 24.86
C TRP A 184 3.95 9.12 24.22
N SER A 185 4.76 9.67 23.31
CA SER A 185 5.86 8.91 22.69
C SER A 185 6.90 8.42 23.71
N ALA A 186 7.19 9.23 24.74
CA ALA A 186 8.08 8.83 25.85
C ALA A 186 7.45 7.75 26.75
N THR A 187 6.12 7.70 26.82
CA THR A 187 5.39 6.76 27.69
C THR A 187 5.16 5.40 27.02
N CYS A 188 5.06 5.34 25.69
CA CYS A 188 4.92 4.07 24.96
C CYS A 188 6.24 3.36 24.63
N LEU A 189 7.38 4.04 24.78
CA LEU A 189 8.73 3.50 24.54
C LEU A 189 9.48 3.10 25.83
N ALA A 190 8.89 3.35 27.00
CA ALA A 190 9.38 2.93 28.32
C ALA A 190 8.58 1.71 28.81
#